data_AF-A0A532D3J4-F1
#
_entry.id   AF-A0A532D3J4-F1
#
_cell.length_a   1.000
_cell.length_b   1.000
_cell.length_c   1.000
_cell.angle_alpha   90.00
_cell.angle_beta   90.00
_cell.angle_gamma   90.00
#
_symmetry.space_group_name_H-M   'P 1'
#
loop_
_entity.id
_entity.type
_entity.pdbx_description
1 polymer ?
#
loop_
_entity_poly.entity_id
_entity_poly.type
_entity_poly.pdbx_seq_one_letter_code
_entity_poly.pdbx_strand_id
1 'polypeptide(L)'
;MAVVVLLLGGGGLYWALKPPALNPMADPRAAEAMALVQTHGAKHAPTILQAVNERVKQMRERGQGVRLGEWRVEKDGESPDRYLVKMFIREQGFRDWFEREYVWRVNLKRRSVEPLSMAAEDLMPFNEVPPNPLVPPMPTS
;
A
#
# COMPACT_ATOMS: atom_id res chain seq x y z
N MET A 1 25.27 -21.21 24.22
CA MET A 1 23.86 -20.76 24.25
C MET A 1 23.84 -19.23 24.31
N ALA A 2 23.98 -18.53 23.18
CA ALA A 2 24.05 -17.06 23.16
C ALA A 2 23.51 -16.42 21.86
N VAL A 3 22.72 -17.17 21.07
CA VAL A 3 22.16 -16.68 19.79
C VAL A 3 20.66 -16.37 19.90
N VAL A 4 19.97 -16.92 20.90
CA VAL A 4 18.52 -16.76 21.07
C VAL A 4 18.13 -15.37 21.59
N VAL A 5 19.03 -14.67 22.30
CA VAL A 5 18.73 -13.35 22.91
C VAL A 5 18.76 -12.21 21.87
N LEU A 6 19.57 -12.33 20.82
CA LEU A 6 19.68 -11.30 19.77
C LEU A 6 18.47 -11.26 18.81
N LEU A 7 17.79 -12.39 18.61
CA LEU A 7 16.58 -12.43 17.78
C LEU A 7 15.35 -11.82 18.46
N LEU A 8 15.29 -11.84 19.80
CA LEU A 8 14.20 -11.24 20.57
C LEU A 8 14.39 -9.72 20.75
N GLY A 9 15.63 -9.24 20.87
CA GLY A 9 15.93 -7.80 20.97
C GLY A 9 15.71 -7.03 19.66
N GLY A 10 16.03 -7.63 18.51
CA GLY A 10 15.84 -6.99 17.20
C GLY A 10 14.37 -6.79 16.81
N GLY A 11 13.49 -7.72 17.20
CA GLY A 11 12.05 -7.61 16.95
C GLY A 11 11.35 -6.54 17.78
N GLY A 12 11.78 -6.34 19.04
CA GLY A 12 11.21 -5.33 19.94
C GLY A 12 11.52 -3.90 19.51
N LEU A 13 12.75 -3.65 19.03
CA LEU A 13 13.13 -2.32 18.53
C LEU A 13 12.40 -1.97 17.22
N TYR A 14 12.18 -2.98 16.36
CA TYR A 14 11.42 -2.82 15.12
C TYR A 14 9.92 -2.54 15.36
N TRP A 15 9.38 -3.03 16.48
CA TRP A 15 8.02 -2.70 16.93
C TRP A 15 7.92 -1.32 17.58
N ALA A 16 8.94 -0.89 18.32
CA ALA A 16 8.94 0.41 19.00
C ALA A 16 9.10 1.62 18.05
N LEU A 17 9.70 1.42 16.88
CA LEU A 17 9.87 2.46 15.85
C LEU A 17 8.72 2.54 14.85
N LYS A 18 7.76 1.61 14.88
CA LYS A 18 6.57 1.72 14.04
C LYS A 18 5.68 2.82 14.60
N PRO A 19 5.35 3.87 13.81
CA PRO A 19 4.32 4.80 14.22
C PRO A 19 3.06 3.99 14.53
N PRO A 20 2.32 4.34 15.62
CA PRO A 20 1.19 3.54 16.06
C PRO A 20 0.22 3.43 14.90
N ALA A 21 0.08 2.21 14.35
CA ALA A 21 -0.93 1.91 13.36
C ALA A 21 -2.27 2.28 14.00
N LEU A 22 -2.97 3.27 13.42
CA LEU A 22 -4.27 3.66 13.93
C LEU A 22 -5.17 2.44 13.82
N ASN A 23 -5.72 2.00 14.96
CA ASN A 23 -6.64 0.89 14.98
C ASN A 23 -7.89 1.30 14.17
N PRO A 24 -8.17 0.71 13.00
CA PRO A 24 -9.23 1.18 12.12
C PRO A 24 -10.64 1.00 12.71
N MET A 25 -10.79 0.22 13.79
CA MET A 25 -12.01 0.14 14.59
C MET A 25 -12.23 1.34 15.53
N ALA A 26 -11.22 2.19 15.74
CA ALA A 26 -11.28 3.34 16.64
C ALA A 26 -11.47 4.69 15.93
N ASP A 27 -11.32 4.75 14.60
CA ASP A 27 -11.51 5.97 13.79
C ASP A 27 -12.34 5.66 12.53
N PRO A 28 -13.64 6.02 12.49
CA PRO A 28 -14.50 5.82 11.32
C PRO A 28 -13.95 6.43 10.04
N ARG A 29 -13.18 7.51 10.13
CA ARG A 29 -12.58 8.19 8.99
C ARG A 29 -11.39 7.41 8.44
N ALA A 30 -10.64 6.73 9.31
CA ALA A 30 -9.58 5.82 8.89
C ALA A 30 -10.17 4.60 8.15
N ALA A 31 -11.28 4.06 8.65
CA ALA A 31 -12.02 3.00 7.96
C ALA A 31 -12.55 3.46 6.59
N GLU A 32 -13.11 4.68 6.50
CA GLU A 32 -13.54 5.26 5.23
C GLU A 32 -12.36 5.42 4.26
N ALA A 33 -11.20 5.90 4.74
CA ALA A 33 -10.01 6.05 3.89
C ALA A 33 -9.54 4.69 3.32
N MET A 34 -9.52 3.65 4.15
CA MET A 34 -9.20 2.30 3.71
C MET A 34 -10.21 1.78 2.69
N ALA A 35 -11.51 1.96 2.96
CA ALA A 35 -12.57 1.54 2.06
C ALA A 35 -12.46 2.24 0.70
N LEU A 36 -12.20 3.56 0.69
CA LEU A 36 -11.99 4.32 -0.54
C LEU A 36 -10.90 3.67 -1.40
N VAL A 37 -9.74 3.34 -0.83
CA VAL A 37 -8.66 2.67 -1.58
C VAL A 37 -9.08 1.29 -2.04
N GLN A 38 -9.64 0.46 -1.16
CA GLN A 38 -10.02 -0.92 -1.50
C GLN A 38 -11.06 -0.99 -2.61
N THR A 39 -12.00 -0.04 -2.66
CA THR A 39 -13.05 0.04 -3.69
C THR A 39 -12.69 0.91 -4.89
N HIS A 40 -11.53 1.59 -4.86
CA HIS A 40 -11.08 2.43 -5.96
C HIS A 40 -10.87 1.57 -7.22
N GLY A 41 -11.15 2.14 -8.39
CA GLY A 41 -10.93 1.45 -9.66
C GLY A 41 -9.47 1.05 -9.84
N ALA A 42 -9.21 -0.06 -10.53
CA ALA A 42 -7.85 -0.50 -10.82
C ALA A 42 -7.65 -0.75 -12.32
N LYS A 43 -6.38 -0.82 -12.72
CA LYS A 43 -5.98 -0.97 -14.13
C LYS A 43 -6.39 -2.30 -14.77
N HIS A 44 -6.30 -3.38 -14.01
CA HIS A 44 -6.52 -4.75 -14.50
C HIS A 44 -7.62 -5.50 -13.76
N ALA A 45 -8.32 -4.84 -12.84
CA ALA A 45 -9.43 -5.40 -12.10
C ALA A 45 -10.45 -4.30 -11.76
N PRO A 46 -11.71 -4.64 -11.44
CA PRO A 46 -12.72 -3.66 -11.06
C PRO A 46 -12.33 -2.80 -9.85
N THR A 47 -11.54 -3.33 -8.92
CA THR A 47 -11.10 -2.61 -7.71
C THR A 47 -9.65 -2.90 -7.36
N ILE A 48 -8.99 -1.99 -6.62
CA ILE A 48 -7.63 -2.22 -6.10
C ILE A 48 -7.58 -3.49 -5.25
N LEU A 49 -8.57 -3.72 -4.38
CA LEU A 49 -8.62 -4.94 -3.57
C LEU A 49 -8.63 -6.21 -4.44
N GLN A 50 -9.41 -6.22 -5.51
CA GLN A 50 -9.42 -7.35 -6.45
C GLN A 50 -8.09 -7.48 -7.19
N ALA A 51 -7.51 -6.37 -7.67
CA ALA A 51 -6.22 -6.39 -8.37
C ALA A 51 -5.09 -6.95 -7.49
N VAL A 52 -5.07 -6.59 -6.20
CA VAL A 52 -4.12 -7.14 -5.22
C VAL A 52 -4.32 -8.64 -5.03
N ASN A 53 -5.57 -9.08 -4.83
CA ASN A 53 -5.89 -10.48 -4.62
C ASN A 53 -5.53 -11.35 -5.84
N GLU A 54 -5.83 -10.86 -7.04
CA GLU A 54 -5.47 -11.52 -8.29
C GLU A 54 -3.95 -11.61 -8.46
N ARG A 55 -3.21 -10.55 -8.16
CA ARG A 55 -1.74 -10.56 -8.21
C ARG A 55 -1.16 -11.62 -7.28
N VAL A 56 -1.63 -11.68 -6.02
CA VAL A 56 -1.20 -12.70 -5.05
C VAL A 56 -1.57 -14.10 -5.53
N LYS A 57 -2.77 -14.28 -6.09
CA LYS A 57 -3.21 -15.56 -6.66
C LYS A 57 -2.30 -16.01 -7.80
N GLN A 58 -2.01 -15.13 -8.77
CA GLN A 58 -1.12 -15.42 -9.90
C GLN A 58 0.29 -15.80 -9.45
N MET A 59 0.84 -15.14 -8.42
CA MET A 59 2.13 -15.51 -7.85
C MET A 59 2.11 -16.91 -7.23
N ARG A 60 1.06 -17.26 -6.47
CA ARG A 60 0.90 -18.60 -5.90
C ARG A 60 0.78 -19.69 -6.96
N GLU A 61 0.00 -19.42 -8.02
CA GLU A 61 -0.18 -20.37 -9.14
C GLU A 61 1.13 -20.63 -9.88
N ARG A 62 2.05 -19.67 -9.91
CA ARG A 62 3.42 -19.82 -10.44
C ARG A 62 4.38 -20.53 -9.49
N GLY A 63 3.91 -20.99 -8.33
CA GLY A 63 4.73 -21.62 -7.30
C GLY A 63 5.63 -20.65 -6.52
N GLN A 64 5.39 -19.34 -6.61
CA GLN A 64 6.16 -18.34 -5.86
C GLN A 64 5.59 -18.19 -4.44
N GLY A 65 6.46 -18.22 -3.43
CA GLY A 65 6.07 -17.87 -2.08
C GLY A 65 5.59 -16.42 -2.00
N VAL A 66 4.37 -16.20 -1.52
CA VAL A 66 3.82 -14.84 -1.40
C VAL A 66 2.95 -14.72 -0.15
N ARG A 67 3.11 -13.62 0.57
CA ARG A 67 2.32 -13.28 1.75
C ARG A 67 1.80 -11.85 1.63
N LEU A 68 0.50 -11.71 1.77
CA LEU A 68 -0.15 -10.41 1.84
C LEU A 68 -0.08 -9.90 3.28
N GLY A 69 0.49 -8.72 3.46
CA GLY A 69 0.50 -8.00 4.73
C GLY A 69 -0.86 -7.36 5.03
N GLU A 70 -1.02 -6.92 6.26
CA GLU A 70 -2.22 -6.21 6.70
C GLU A 70 -2.32 -4.83 6.05
N TRP A 71 -3.55 -4.41 5.75
CA TRP A 71 -3.86 -3.03 5.43
C TRP A 71 -3.72 -2.16 6.66
N ARG A 72 -3.07 -1.01 6.51
CA ARG A 72 -2.83 -0.04 7.58
C ARG A 72 -3.25 1.34 7.13
N VAL A 73 -3.70 2.14 8.09
CA VAL A 73 -4.08 3.53 7.86
C VAL A 73 -3.36 4.43 8.85
N GLU A 74 -2.81 5.52 8.34
CA GLU A 74 -2.12 6.56 9.09
C GLU A 74 -2.69 7.93 8.70
N LYS A 75 -2.55 8.94 9.56
CA LYS A 75 -2.86 10.33 9.17
C LYS A 75 -1.67 10.89 8.40
N ASP A 76 -1.92 11.59 7.30
CA ASP A 76 -0.88 12.23 6.46
C ASP A 76 -0.22 13.44 7.16
N GLY A 77 -0.74 13.86 8.32
CA GLY A 77 -0.18 14.95 9.14
C GLY A 77 -0.37 16.36 8.57
N GLU A 78 -0.52 16.50 7.26
CA GLU A 78 -0.66 17.79 6.59
C GLU A 78 -2.11 18.34 6.58
N SER A 79 -3.12 17.51 6.82
CA SER A 79 -4.54 17.93 6.84
C SER A 79 -5.40 16.94 7.63
N PRO A 80 -6.46 17.39 8.33
CA PRO A 80 -7.36 16.50 9.06
C PRO A 80 -8.15 15.54 8.16
N ASP A 81 -8.24 15.81 6.86
CA ASP A 81 -8.99 15.00 5.90
C ASP A 81 -8.08 14.09 5.08
N ARG A 82 -6.77 14.09 5.35
CA ARG A 82 -5.78 13.32 4.61
C ARG A 82 -5.22 12.15 5.39
N TYR A 83 -5.23 10.99 4.73
CA TYR A 83 -4.82 9.72 5.28
C TYR A 83 -3.86 9.03 4.32
N LEU A 84 -2.97 8.21 4.87
CA LEU A 84 -2.14 7.28 4.13
C LEU A 84 -2.66 5.88 4.35
N VAL A 85 -2.98 5.18 3.27
CA VAL A 85 -3.32 3.76 3.31
C VAL A 85 -2.11 2.99 2.80
N LYS A 86 -1.67 2.02 3.59
CA LYS A 86 -0.46 1.25 3.33
C LYS A 86 -0.75 -0.24 3.34
N MET A 87 -0.03 -0.98 2.51
CA MET A 87 0.11 -2.42 2.66
C MET A 87 1.46 -2.88 2.15
N PHE A 88 1.82 -4.12 2.49
CA PHE A 88 3.04 -4.75 1.99
C PHE A 88 2.69 -6.10 1.39
N ILE A 89 3.30 -6.43 0.25
CA ILE A 89 3.30 -7.79 -0.27
C ILE A 89 4.72 -8.32 -0.11
N ARG A 90 4.86 -9.44 0.59
CA ARG A 90 6.14 -10.12 0.73
C ARG A 90 6.23 -11.23 -0.31
N GLU A 91 7.17 -11.09 -1.23
CA GLU A 91 7.40 -11.97 -2.38
C GLU A 91 8.69 -12.77 -2.16
N GLN A 92 8.66 -14.07 -2.43
CA GLN A 92 9.84 -14.93 -2.38
C GLN A 92 10.61 -14.73 -3.69
N GLY A 93 11.80 -14.13 -3.58
CA GLY A 93 12.77 -14.10 -4.67
C GLY A 93 13.56 -15.41 -4.77
N PHE A 94 14.64 -15.38 -5.56
CA PHE A 94 15.45 -16.57 -5.81
C PHE A 94 16.18 -17.10 -4.57
N ARG A 95 16.62 -16.20 -3.67
CA ARG A 95 17.31 -16.53 -2.40
C ARG A 95 16.71 -15.84 -1.19
N ASP A 96 16.11 -14.67 -1.38
CA ASP A 96 15.64 -13.80 -0.29
C ASP A 96 14.15 -13.46 -0.42
N TRP A 97 13.56 -13.04 0.69
CA TRP A 97 12.23 -12.46 0.69
C TRP A 97 12.31 -10.96 0.45
N PHE A 98 11.53 -10.46 -0.49
CA PHE A 98 11.41 -9.04 -0.80
C PHE A 98 10.08 -8.51 -0.30
N GLU A 99 10.10 -7.34 0.30
CA GLU A 99 8.91 -6.66 0.76
C GLU A 99 8.62 -5.49 -0.18
N ARG A 100 7.46 -5.54 -0.83
CA ARG A 100 6.99 -4.48 -1.72
C ARG A 100 5.93 -3.67 -0.99
N GLU A 101 6.26 -2.43 -0.70
CA GLU A 101 5.34 -1.48 -0.07
C GLU A 101 4.42 -0.84 -1.12
N TYR A 102 3.16 -0.73 -0.76
CA TYR A 102 2.15 0.01 -1.50
C TYR A 102 1.61 1.11 -0.60
N VAL A 103 1.68 2.35 -1.08
CA VAL A 103 1.21 3.54 -0.37
C VAL A 103 0.29 4.34 -1.27
N TRP A 104 -0.89 4.66 -0.74
CA TRP A 104 -1.83 5.61 -1.34
C TRP A 104 -2.12 6.74 -0.37
N ARG A 105 -2.19 7.95 -0.89
CA ARG A 105 -2.74 9.10 -0.19
C ARG A 105 -4.22 9.21 -0.50
N VAL A 106 -5.01 9.36 0.55
CA VAL A 106 -6.46 9.54 0.46
C VAL A 106 -6.82 10.92 0.97
N ASN A 107 -7.62 11.64 0.21
CA ASN A 107 -8.26 12.87 0.68
C ASN A 107 -9.76 12.60 0.82
N LEU A 108 -10.26 12.50 2.05
CA LEU A 108 -11.66 12.20 2.33
C LEU A 108 -12.61 13.29 1.81
N LYS A 109 -12.20 14.56 1.91
CA LYS A 109 -13.01 15.71 1.47
C LYS A 109 -13.21 15.71 -0.04
N ARG A 110 -12.17 15.37 -0.81
CA ARG A 110 -12.23 15.27 -2.27
C ARG A 110 -12.64 13.89 -2.78
N ARG A 111 -12.72 12.90 -1.89
CA ARG A 111 -12.83 11.46 -2.21
C ARG A 111 -11.81 11.03 -3.28
N SER A 112 -10.57 11.50 -3.14
CA SER A 112 -9.49 11.19 -4.09
C SER A 112 -8.51 10.18 -3.51
N VAL A 113 -7.97 9.32 -4.39
CA VAL A 113 -6.94 8.32 -4.08
C VAL A 113 -5.76 8.58 -5.02
N GLU A 114 -4.59 8.85 -4.46
CA GLU A 114 -3.37 9.21 -5.20
C GLU A 114 -2.26 8.21 -4.84
N PRO A 115 -1.58 7.58 -5.81
CA PRO A 115 -0.48 6.67 -5.50
C PRO A 115 0.74 7.44 -5.01
N LEU A 116 1.39 6.95 -3.94
CA LEU A 116 2.66 7.50 -3.42
C LEU A 116 3.84 6.53 -3.56
N SER A 117 3.62 5.38 -4.17
CA SER A 117 4.66 4.37 -4.42
C SER A 117 4.49 3.80 -5.82
N MET A 118 5.59 3.38 -6.44
CA MET A 118 5.53 2.77 -7.79
C MET A 118 4.61 1.54 -7.82
N ALA A 119 4.62 0.73 -6.76
CA ALA A 119 3.78 -0.46 -6.69
C ALA A 119 2.27 -0.09 -6.62
N ALA A 120 1.93 0.99 -5.93
CA ALA A 120 0.56 1.52 -5.92
C ALA A 120 0.17 2.10 -7.29
N GLU A 121 1.08 2.83 -7.93
CA GLU A 121 0.88 3.38 -9.28
C GLU A 121 0.59 2.28 -10.32
N ASP A 122 1.31 1.16 -10.26
CA ASP A 122 1.10 0.00 -11.13
C ASP A 122 -0.33 -0.58 -11.05
N LEU A 123 -1.03 -0.36 -9.93
CA LEU A 123 -2.42 -0.81 -9.72
C LEU A 123 -3.45 0.24 -10.13
N MET A 124 -3.07 1.53 -10.19
CA MET A 124 -3.98 2.63 -10.46
C MET A 124 -4.37 2.72 -11.95
N PRO A 125 -5.56 3.21 -12.27
CA PRO A 125 -5.96 3.52 -13.64
C PRO A 125 -4.99 4.50 -14.31
N PHE A 126 -4.67 4.29 -15.59
CA PHE A 126 -3.70 5.11 -16.34
C PHE A 126 -4.05 6.62 -16.40
N ASN A 127 -5.33 6.96 -16.30
CA ASN A 127 -5.83 8.33 -16.36
C ASN A 127 -5.74 9.08 -15.02
N GLU A 128 -5.31 8.42 -13.95
CA GLU A 128 -5.25 8.98 -12.60
C GLU A 128 -3.82 9.00 -12.03
N VAL A 129 -2.83 8.62 -12.85
CA VAL A 129 -1.42 8.85 -12.55
C VAL A 129 -1.14 10.34 -12.77
N PRO A 130 -0.66 11.09 -11.77
CA PRO A 130 -0.33 12.50 -11.96
C PRO A 130 0.71 12.63 -13.09
N PRO A 131 0.56 13.60 -14.01
CA PRO A 131 1.48 13.77 -15.12
C PRO A 131 2.90 13.93 -14.58
N ASN A 132 3.84 13.16 -15.14
CA ASN A 132 5.24 13.28 -14.79
C ASN A 132 5.69 14.73 -15.10
N PRO A 133 6.14 15.52 -14.12
CA PRO A 133 6.55 16.91 -14.36
C PRO A 133 7.75 17.02 -15.32
N LEU A 134 8.45 15.91 -15.59
CA LEU A 134 9.54 15.83 -16.54
C LEU A 134 9.10 15.52 -17.98
N VAL A 135 7.83 15.19 -18.21
CA VAL A 135 7.27 14.95 -19.55
C VAL A 135 6.38 16.15 -19.93
N PRO A 136 6.78 16.99 -20.89
CA PRO A 136 5.93 18.09 -21.33
C PRO A 136 4.61 17.57 -21.92
N PRO A 137 3.48 18.26 -21.70
CA PRO A 137 2.19 17.87 -22.28
C PRO A 137 2.30 17.85 -23.81
N MET A 138 1.81 16.77 -24.44
CA MET A 138 1.82 16.68 -25.90
C MET A 138 1.00 17.83 -26.51
N PRO A 139 1.48 18.48 -27.58
CA PRO A 139 0.70 19.50 -28.28
C PRO A 139 -0.50 18.84 -28.94
N THR A 140 -1.70 19.32 -28.61
CA THR A 140 -2.93 18.99 -29.34
C THR A 140 -2.87 19.70 -30.69
N SER A 141 -2.84 18.95 -31.79
CA SER A 141 -3.06 19.46 -33.15
C SER A 141 -4.49 19.96 -33.34
#